data_AF-A0A316UB85-F1
#
_entry.id   AF-A0A316UB85-F1
#
_cell.length_a   1.000
_cell.length_b   1.000
_cell.length_c   1.000
_cell.angle_alpha   90.00
_cell.angle_beta   90.00
_cell.angle_gamma   90.00
#
_symmetry.space_group_name_H-M   'P 1'
#
loop_
_entity.id
_entity.type
_entity.pdbx_description
1 polymer ?
#
loop_
_entity_poly.entity_id
_entity_poly.type
_entity_poly.pdbx_seq_one_letter_code
_entity_poly.pdbx_strand_id
1 'polypeptide(L)' 'MPPKIPLTPDQQRIRVIVLSFPLLVATSYVLFKRLYLGEEQRTLKPGEKIASRPA' A
#
# COMPACT_ATOMS: atom_id res chain seq x y z
N MET A 1 -26.11 -5.16 -20.47
CA MET A 1 -24.79 -5.07 -19.80
C MET A 1 -23.74 -5.06 -20.90
N PRO A 2 -22.78 -4.11 -20.91
CA PRO A 2 -21.72 -4.13 -21.89
C PRO A 2 -20.89 -5.42 -21.76
N PRO A 3 -20.48 -6.06 -22.87
CA PRO A 3 -19.70 -7.29 -22.82
C PRO A 3 -18.35 -7.05 -22.14
N LYS A 4 -17.98 -7.94 -21.22
CA LYS A 4 -16.70 -7.88 -20.51
C LYS A 4 -15.61 -8.34 -21.47
N ILE A 5 -14.81 -7.42 -21.99
CA ILE A 5 -13.69 -7.74 -22.89
C ILE A 5 -12.63 -8.50 -22.08
N PRO A 6 -12.25 -9.73 -22.48
CA PRO A 6 -11.22 -10.49 -21.78
C PRO A 6 -9.86 -9.79 -21.92
N LEU A 7 -9.13 -9.70 -20.82
CA LEU A 7 -7.79 -9.09 -20.80
C LEU A 7 -6.77 -10.03 -21.44
N THR A 8 -5.88 -9.48 -22.26
CA THR A 8 -4.70 -10.21 -22.75
C THR A 8 -3.77 -10.58 -21.58
N PRO A 9 -2.88 -11.59 -21.73
CA PRO A 9 -1.94 -11.97 -20.68
C PRO A 9 -1.08 -10.79 -20.17
N ASP A 10 -0.64 -9.90 -21.07
CA ASP A 10 0.15 -8.73 -20.69
C ASP A 10 -0.67 -7.71 -19.90
N GLN A 11 -1.93 -7.49 -20.28
CA GLN A 11 -2.83 -6.62 -19.53
C GLN A 11 -3.10 -7.15 -18.11
N GLN A 12 -3.19 -8.47 -17.94
CA GLN A 12 -3.33 -9.07 -16.62
C GLN A 12 -2.07 -8.84 -15.77
N ARG A 13 -0.88 -8.99 -16.34
CA ARG A 13 0.40 -8.71 -15.65
C ARG A 13 0.51 -7.25 -15.24
N ILE A 14 0.22 -6.32 -16.16
CA ILE A 14 0.23 -4.88 -15.88
C ILE A 14 -0.76 -4.56 -14.75
N ARG A 15 -1.96 -5.15 -14.78
CA ARG A 15 -2.93 -4.97 -13.70
C ARG A 15 -2.39 -5.42 -12.34
N VAL A 16 -1.69 -6.55 -12.29
CA VAL A 16 -1.06 -7.02 -11.05
C VAL A 16 0.02 -6.04 -10.60
N ILE A 17 0.90 -5.59 -11.50
CA ILE A 17 1.97 -4.62 -11.19
C ILE A 17 1.38 -3.31 -10.66
N VAL A 18 0.37 -2.75 -11.32
CA VAL A 18 -0.27 -1.49 -10.90
C VAL A 18 -0.88 -1.61 -9.50
N LEU A 19 -1.37 -2.78 -9.12
CA LEU A 19 -1.94 -3.02 -7.80
C LEU A 19 -0.88 -3.32 -6.73
N SER A 20 0.15 -4.12 -7.05
CA SER A 20 1.14 -4.57 -6.07
C SER A 20 2.30 -3.59 -5.88
N PHE A 21 2.68 -2.86 -6.92
CA PHE A 21 3.83 -1.96 -6.90
C PHE A 21 3.67 -0.83 -5.88
N PRO A 22 2.52 -0.14 -5.74
CA PRO A 22 2.36 0.89 -4.70
C PRO A 22 2.51 0.34 -3.28
N LEU A 23 2.01 -0.87 -3.03
CA LEU A 23 2.15 -1.52 -1.73
C LEU A 23 3.62 -1.85 -1.43
N LEU A 24 4.35 -2.38 -2.42
CA LEU A 24 5.77 -2.62 -2.32
C LEU A 24 6.53 -1.32 -2.01
N VAL A 25 6.29 -0.25 -2.76
CA VAL A 25 6.96 1.04 -2.53
C VAL A 25 6.68 1.58 -1.13
N ALA A 26 5.42 1.57 -0.69
CA ALA A 26 5.05 2.06 0.64
C ALA A 26 5.74 1.27 1.76
N THR A 27 5.73 -0.06 1.66
CA THR A 27 6.35 -0.94 2.66
C THR A 27 7.87 -0.83 2.67
N SER A 28 8.51 -0.79 1.50
CA SER A 28 9.95 -0.57 1.37
C SER A 28 10.36 0.78 1.95
N TYR A 29 9.59 1.84 1.72
CA TYR A 29 9.87 3.15 2.30
C TYR A 29 9.79 3.13 3.82
N VAL A 30 8.74 2.52 4.40
CA VAL A 30 8.62 2.38 5.86
C VAL A 30 9.80 1.60 6.44
N LEU A 31 10.20 0.50 5.81
CA LEU A 31 11.35 -0.29 6.24
C LEU A 31 12.65 0.51 6.12
N PHE A 32 12.85 1.27 5.05
CA PHE A 32 14.02 2.13 4.88
C PHE A 32 14.15 3.13 6.04
N LYS A 33 13.06 3.80 6.40
CA LYS A 33 13.07 4.75 7.51
C LYS A 33 13.38 4.08 8.86
N ARG A 34 12.87 2.87 9.09
CA ARG A 34 13.10 2.13 10.35
C ARG A 34 14.49 1.52 10.45
N LEU A 35 14.94 0.86 9.39
CA LEU A 35 16.16 0.05 9.40
C LEU A 35 17.42 0.88 9.08
N TYR A 36 17.30 1.88 8.22
CA TYR A 36 18.45 2.68 7.79
C TYR A 36 18.50 4.05 8.48
N LEU A 37 17.38 4.75 8.56
CA LEU A 37 17.34 6.07 9.23
C LEU A 37 17.15 5.98 10.75
N GLY A 38 16.80 4.80 11.28
CA GLY A 38 16.58 4.60 12.71
C GLY A 38 15.33 5.31 13.25
N GLU A 39 14.36 5.67 12.39
CA GLU A 39 13.12 6.29 12.84
C GLU A 39 12.30 5.29 13.68
N GLU A 40 12.02 5.65 14.93
CA GLU A 40 11.19 4.83 15.81
C GLU A 40 9.75 4.74 15.29
N GLN A 41 9.10 3.59 15.50
CA GLN A 41 7.67 3.46 15.24
C GLN A 41 6.90 4.34 16.21
N ARG A 42 6.08 5.27 15.70
CA ARG A 42 5.20 6.10 16.53
C ARG A 42 4.38 5.22 17.47
N THR A 43 4.58 5.41 18.76
CA THR A 43 3.73 4.82 19.80
C THR A 43 2.46 5.66 19.90
N LEU A 44 1.30 5.00 19.88
CA LEU A 44 0.03 5.67 20.15
C LEU A 44 -0.04 5.97 21.64
N LYS A 45 -0.42 7.20 22.00
CA LYS A 45 -0.74 7.51 23.39
C LYS A 45 -2.01 6.76 23.81
N PRO A 46 -2.20 6.41 25.10
CA PRO A 46 -3.45 5.84 25.57
C PRO A 46 -4.65 6.71 25.14
N GLY A 47 -5.58 6.14 24.37
CA GLY A 47 -6.76 6.84 23.83
C GLY A 47 -6.62 7.36 22.40
N GLU A 48 -5.43 7.30 21.79
CA GLU A 48 -5.18 7.73 20.42
C GLU A 48 -5.54 6.60 19.43
N LYS A 49 -6.44 6.89 18.47
CA LYS A 49 -6.89 5.91 17.47
C LYS A 49 -6.06 6.02 16.19
N ILE A 50 -5.76 4.86 15.57
CA ILE A 50 -4.96 4.73 14.34
C ILE A 50 -5.59 5.50 13.15
N ALA A 51 -6.90 5.73 13.19
CA ALA A 51 -7.62 6.61 12.29
C ALA A 51 -8.83 7.22 13.01
N SER A 52 -9.07 8.52 12.86
CA SER A 52 -10.39 9.10 13.09
C SER A 52 -11.33 8.51 12.03
N ARG A 53 -12.38 7.83 12.46
CA ARG A 53 -13.46 7.33 11.59
C ARG A 53 -13.86 8.49 10.65
N PRO A 54 -13.83 8.31 9.31
CA PRO A 54 -14.32 9.36 8.43
C PRO A 54 -15.78 9.63 8.83
N ALA A 55 -16.10 10.92 8.99
CA ALA A 55 -17.39 11.41 9.44
C ALA A 55 -18.52 10.97 8.50
#